data_AF-A0A737EZW4-F1
#
_entry.id   AF-A0A737EZW4-F1
#
_cell.length_a   1.000
_cell.length_b   1.000
_cell.length_c   1.000
_cell.angle_alpha   90.00
_cell.angle_beta   90.00
_cell.angle_gamma   90.00
#
_symmetry.space_group_name_H-M   'P 1'
#
loop_
_entity.id
_entity.type
_entity.pdbx_description
1 polymer ?
#
loop_
_entity_poly.entity_id
_entity_poly.type
_entity_poly.pdbx_seq_one_letter_code
_entity_poly.pdbx_strand_id
1 'polypeptide(L)'
;MTLLSFISSAIMILTIGISTAFSSIQISNTRVIYPAAEKDVSVLITNPGKYPVLLQSWIDDGQPDVKSDNLRTPFVLTPPLARVPVIH
;
A
#
# COMPACT_ATOMS: atom_id res chain seq x y z
N MET A 1 12.38 11.61 -41.88
CA MET A 1 13.38 10.96 -41.00
C MET A 1 13.84 11.86 -39.84
N THR A 2 13.84 13.20 -39.99
CA THR A 2 14.26 14.15 -38.94
C THR A 2 13.22 14.40 -37.84
N LEU A 3 11.92 14.46 -38.16
CA LEU A 3 10.86 14.66 -37.15
C LEU A 3 10.80 13.50 -36.12
N LEU A 4 10.99 12.27 -36.59
CA LEU A 4 10.97 11.07 -35.75
C LEU A 4 12.15 11.03 -34.77
N SER A 5 13.33 11.51 -35.20
CA SER A 5 14.51 11.62 -34.32
C SER A 5 14.35 12.71 -33.27
N PHE A 6 13.67 13.82 -33.58
CA PHE A 6 13.35 14.85 -32.59
C PHE A 6 12.37 14.35 -31.53
N ILE A 7 11.33 13.62 -31.94
CA ILE A 7 10.36 13.00 -31.02
C ILE A 7 11.06 11.97 -30.12
N SER A 8 11.92 11.11 -30.70
CA SER A 8 12.68 10.11 -29.94
C SER A 8 13.60 10.76 -28.89
N SER A 9 14.31 11.82 -29.27
CA SER A 9 15.20 12.56 -28.36
C SER A 9 14.42 13.26 -27.24
N ALA A 10 13.25 13.83 -27.55
CA ALA A 10 12.37 14.45 -26.56
C ALA A 10 11.80 13.42 -25.56
N ILE A 11 11.40 12.24 -26.02
CA ILE A 11 10.94 11.14 -25.15
C ILE A 11 12.08 10.67 -24.25
N MET A 12 13.30 10.52 -24.77
CA MET A 12 14.46 10.10 -23.99
C MET A 12 14.83 11.12 -22.90
N ILE A 13 14.71 12.42 -23.18
CA ILE A 13 14.92 13.47 -22.17
C ILE A 13 13.82 13.42 -21.10
N LEU A 14 12.57 13.17 -21.49
CA LEU A 14 11.44 13.14 -20.58
C LEU A 14 11.52 11.99 -19.56
N THR A 15 12.11 10.85 -19.92
CA THR A 15 12.18 9.67 -19.03
C THR A 15 13.32 9.70 -18.02
N ILE A 16 14.38 10.49 -18.26
CA ILE A 16 15.56 10.59 -17.35
C ILE A 16 15.19 11.20 -15.99
N GLY A 17 14.12 12.00 -15.92
CA GLY A 17 13.68 12.66 -14.67
C GLY A 17 12.75 11.83 -13.78
N ILE A 18 12.40 10.59 -14.16
CA ILE A 18 11.43 9.80 -13.40
C ILE A 18 12.11 9.20 -12.16
N SER A 19 11.73 9.69 -10.98
CA SER A 19 12.20 9.13 -9.70
C SER A 19 11.60 7.75 -9.43
N THR A 20 12.38 6.86 -8.82
CA THR A 20 11.89 5.55 -8.36
C THR A 20 10.95 5.71 -7.16
N ALA A 21 9.78 5.07 -7.22
CA ALA A 21 8.89 4.94 -6.07
C ALA A 21 9.39 3.81 -5.14
N PHE A 22 9.44 4.07 -3.84
CA PHE A 22 9.77 3.08 -2.82
C PHE A 22 8.55 2.84 -1.93
N SER A 23 8.31 1.58 -1.55
CA SER A 23 7.31 1.25 -0.52
C SER A 23 7.95 1.31 0.86
N SER A 24 7.20 1.80 1.83
CA SER A 24 7.61 1.91 3.22
C SER A 24 6.91 0.94 4.15
N ILE A 25 5.97 0.11 3.69
CA ILE A 25 5.23 -0.82 4.56
C ILE A 25 5.47 -2.27 4.12
N GLN A 26 5.83 -3.11 5.09
CA GLN A 26 5.92 -4.56 4.92
C GLN A 26 4.96 -5.25 5.89
N ILE A 27 4.10 -6.10 5.33
CA ILE A 27 3.19 -6.99 6.06
C ILE A 27 3.84 -8.37 6.09
N SER A 28 3.98 -8.97 7.28
CA SER A 28 4.73 -10.23 7.44
C SER A 28 4.10 -11.44 6.74
N ASN A 29 2.81 -11.38 6.42
CA ASN A 29 2.05 -12.49 5.84
C ASN A 29 1.22 -12.01 4.65
N THR A 30 1.00 -12.89 3.68
CA THR A 30 0.11 -12.64 2.52
C THR A 30 -1.32 -13.11 2.75
N ARG A 31 -1.58 -13.79 3.87
CA ARG A 31 -2.88 -14.30 4.29
C ARG A 31 -2.95 -14.34 5.81
N VAL A 32 -4.14 -14.04 6.32
CA VAL A 32 -4.52 -14.23 7.73
C VAL A 32 -5.55 -15.36 7.79
N ILE A 33 -5.31 -16.37 8.63
CA ILE A 33 -6.29 -17.40 8.94
C ILE A 33 -6.88 -17.01 10.29
N TYR A 34 -8.20 -16.84 10.35
CA TYR A 34 -8.92 -16.48 11.56
C TYR A 34 -9.55 -17.75 12.17
N PRO A 35 -9.02 -18.31 13.27
CA PRO A 35 -9.60 -19.49 13.90
C PRO A 35 -10.92 -19.13 14.58
N ALA A 36 -11.94 -19.99 14.46
CA ALA A 36 -13.29 -19.71 14.97
C ALA A 36 -13.37 -19.50 16.50
N ALA A 37 -12.40 -20.03 17.25
CA ALA A 37 -12.34 -19.89 18.71
C ALA A 37 -11.68 -18.58 19.18
N GLU A 38 -10.98 -17.87 18.28
CA GLU A 38 -10.22 -16.67 18.64
C GLU A 38 -11.05 -15.41 18.55
N LYS A 39 -10.79 -14.47 19.46
CA LYS A 39 -11.47 -13.15 19.49
C LYS A 39 -10.83 -12.13 18.58
N ASP A 40 -9.54 -12.31 18.28
CA ASP A 40 -8.77 -11.46 17.40
C ASP A 40 -7.55 -12.23 16.87
N VAL A 41 -6.97 -11.70 15.80
CA VAL A 41 -5.70 -12.16 15.24
C VAL A 41 -4.86 -10.93 14.93
N SER A 42 -3.58 -11.01 15.27
CA SER A 42 -2.64 -9.92 15.05
C SER A 42 -1.86 -10.09 13.74
N VAL A 43 -1.65 -9.00 13.03
CA VAL A 43 -0.80 -8.94 11.84
C VAL A 43 0.38 -8.03 12.13
N LEU A 44 1.59 -8.54 11.92
CA LEU A 44 2.80 -7.76 12.09
C LEU A 44 3.02 -6.86 10.87
N ILE A 45 3.17 -5.56 11.14
CA ILE A 45 3.46 -4.53 10.15
C ILE A 45 4.76 -3.83 10.56
N THR A 46 5.66 -3.66 9.60
CA THR A 46 6.94 -2.95 9.80
C THR A 46 7.12 -1.87 8.75
N ASN A 47 7.85 -0.82 9.11
CA ASN A 47 8.22 0.26 8.20
C ASN A 47 9.74 0.34 8.02
N PRO A 48 10.31 -0.33 6.99
CA PRO A 48 11.73 -0.22 6.64
C PRO A 48 12.06 1.06 5.85
N GLY A 49 11.08 1.94 5.65
CA GLY A 49 11.26 3.21 4.96
C GLY A 49 12.10 4.21 5.76
N LYS A 50 12.37 5.36 5.15
CA LYS A 50 13.21 6.41 5.76
C LYS A 50 12.44 7.34 6.70
N TYR A 51 11.11 7.29 6.66
CA TYR A 51 10.24 8.22 7.38
C TYR A 51 9.06 7.49 8.03
N PRO A 52 8.56 7.96 9.18
CA PRO A 52 7.30 7.49 9.74
C PRO A 52 6.16 7.70 8.76
N VAL A 53 5.21 6.78 8.74
CA VAL A 53 4.05 6.86 7.83
C VAL A 53 2.74 6.76 8.58
N LEU A 54 1.69 7.32 7.97
CA LEU A 54 0.32 7.12 8.40
C LEU A 54 -0.23 5.91 7.64
N LEU A 55 -0.59 4.86 8.37
CA LEU A 55 -1.20 3.65 7.83
C LEU A 55 -2.70 3.71 8.06
N GLN A 56 -3.48 3.62 6.98
CA GLN A 56 -4.91 3.38 7.04
C GLN A 56 -5.19 1.94 6.59
N SER A 57 -6.06 1.24 7.32
CA SER A 57 -6.42 -0.14 7.03
C SER A 57 -7.93 -0.32 6.97
N TRP A 58 -8.40 -1.09 5.98
CA TRP A 58 -9.80 -1.46 5.80
C TRP A 58 -9.90 -2.89 5.26
N ILE A 59 -11.10 -3.47 5.36
CA ILE A 59 -11.44 -4.79 4.81
C ILE A 59 -12.45 -4.58 3.69
N ASP A 60 -12.25 -5.26 2.58
CA ASP A 60 -13.09 -5.23 1.38
C ASP A 60 -13.69 -6.61 1.10
N ASP A 61 -14.87 -6.65 0.45
CA ASP A 61 -15.59 -7.89 0.11
C ASP A 61 -15.39 -8.34 -1.35
N GLY A 62 -14.39 -7.78 -2.04
CA GLY A 62 -14.05 -8.07 -3.43
C GLY A 62 -14.64 -7.07 -4.43
N GLN A 63 -15.15 -5.92 -3.97
CA GLN A 63 -15.76 -4.88 -4.79
C GLN A 63 -14.87 -3.62 -4.82
N PRO A 64 -13.88 -3.56 -5.73
CA PRO A 64 -12.83 -2.53 -5.70
C PRO A 64 -13.34 -1.09 -5.90
N ASP A 65 -14.54 -0.93 -6.45
CA ASP A 65 -15.15 0.37 -6.74
C ASP A 65 -15.96 0.93 -5.54
N VAL A 66 -16.16 0.14 -4.48
CA VAL A 66 -16.90 0.56 -3.30
C VAL A 66 -15.97 1.31 -2.35
N LYS A 67 -16.32 2.56 -2.03
CA LYS A 67 -15.58 3.33 -1.02
C LYS A 67 -15.59 2.60 0.32
N SER A 68 -14.47 2.67 1.04
CA SER A 68 -14.29 2.02 2.35
C SER A 68 -15.44 2.30 3.33
N ASP A 69 -16.03 3.50 3.29
CA ASP A 69 -17.10 3.91 4.20
C ASP A 69 -18.43 3.17 3.96
N ASN A 70 -18.58 2.52 2.79
CA ASN A 70 -19.77 1.80 2.37
C ASN A 70 -19.61 0.28 2.41
N LEU A 71 -18.41 -0.22 2.77
CA LEU A 71 -18.12 -1.66 2.83
C LEU A 71 -18.80 -2.30 4.03
N ARG A 72 -19.48 -3.43 3.81
CA ARG A 72 -20.13 -4.23 4.85
C ARG A 72 -19.42 -5.57 4.99
N THR A 73 -18.38 -5.59 5.82
CA THR A 73 -17.59 -6.80 6.08
C THR A 73 -17.83 -7.29 7.51
N PRO A 74 -17.74 -8.61 7.78
CA PRO A 74 -18.03 -9.19 9.09
C PRO A 74 -16.87 -9.05 10.09
N PHE A 75 -15.82 -8.29 9.76
CA PHE A 75 -14.61 -8.12 10.56
C PHE A 75 -14.26 -6.64 10.70
N VAL A 76 -13.48 -6.31 11.73
CA VAL A 76 -12.97 -4.95 11.97
C VAL A 76 -11.46 -4.99 12.17
N LEU A 77 -10.76 -3.95 11.69
CA LEU A 77 -9.33 -3.75 11.95
C LEU A 77 -9.15 -2.67 13.01
N THR A 78 -8.29 -2.94 13.99
CA THR A 78 -7.98 -1.99 15.05
C THR A 78 -6.47 -1.88 15.25
N PRO A 79 -5.90 -0.66 15.23
CA PRO A 79 -6.53 0.61 14.85
C PRO A 79 -6.70 0.74 13.31
N PRO A 80 -7.79 1.37 12.82
CA PRO A 80 -7.98 1.60 11.39
C PRO A 80 -7.06 2.70 10.83
N LEU A 81 -6.53 3.55 11.71
CA LEU A 81 -5.56 4.60 11.38
C LEU A 81 -4.46 4.63 12.45
N ALA A 82 -3.20 4.45 12.04
CA ALA A 82 -2.06 4.46 12.96
C ALA A 82 -0.84 5.13 12.35
N ARG A 83 -0.04 5.76 13.21
CA ARG A 83 1.30 6.22 12.84
C ARG A 83 2.30 5.07 13.06
N VAL A 84 2.96 4.63 11.99
CA VAL A 84 3.97 3.55 12.04
C VAL A 84 5.37 4.18 12.01
N PRO A 85 6.16 4.06 13.10
CA PRO A 85 7.53 4.56 13.13
C PRO A 85 8.44 3.71 12.23
N VAL A 86 9.58 4.30 11.83
CA VAL A 86 10.64 3.57 11.13
C VAL A 86 11.20 2.50 12.07
N ILE A 87 11.46 1.31 11.55
CA ILE A 87 12.17 0.25 12.30
C ILE A 87 13.66 0.61 12.41
N HIS A 88 14.22 0.50 13.61
CA HIS A 88 15.65 0.76 13.88
C HIS A 88 16.51 -0.46 13.61
#